data_AF-A0A3B6VED4-F1
#
_entry.id   AF-A0A3B6VED4-F1
#
_cell.length_a   1.000
_cell.length_b   1.000
_cell.length_c   1.000
_cell.angle_alpha   90.00
_cell.angle_beta   90.00
_cell.angle_gamma   90.00
#
_symmetry.space_group_name_H-M   'P 1'
#
loop_
_entity.id
_entity.type
_entity.pdbx_description
1 polymer ?
#
loop_
_entity_poly.entity_id
_entity_poly.type
_entity_poly.pdbx_seq_one_letter_code
_entity_poly.pdbx_strand_id
1 'polypeptide(L)'
;MTVLLSMSYCSIFGMYGDQDDWIDFLTDGNQFRARMDQLGFVLGNSTIKGTFGFRTQSSSTQLGYILLNNNLGTYLGATISGGIGYTSEAFSIGIGYNYTSHSLFPTSDNFGSHTPVLMINALNDNLRIVIPVQILVHNESIDQLGYYRDNYLGISTDTQIRYYTGIDAFNEIRLYVKYGQLGYKINPHDTKNYTQEVLARSFGFETRFYFLNTAVGNVTINPFIKVAYNTALHGYSTMVRSLDGMYEEIEGYYPDTIVSPQVNINAKWDKNPYDVTVQAVLGVTANSDIVSLYVEPSLGYRAK
;
A
#
# COMPACT_ATOMS: atom_id res chain seq x y z
N MET A 1 19.38 13.18 33.42
CA MET A 1 19.08 13.75 32.09
C MET A 1 18.98 12.57 31.14
N THR A 2 17.78 12.00 31.02
CA THR A 2 17.50 10.79 30.26
C THR A 2 17.27 11.21 28.81
N VAL A 3 18.23 10.89 27.94
CA VAL A 3 18.06 11.00 26.49
C VAL A 3 17.09 9.90 26.08
N LEU A 4 15.88 10.29 25.71
CA LEU A 4 14.93 9.39 25.06
C LEU A 4 15.43 9.18 23.62
N LEU A 5 16.26 8.17 23.43
CA LEU A 5 16.71 7.75 22.12
C LEU A 5 15.51 7.12 21.40
N SER A 6 14.85 7.85 20.52
CA SER A 6 13.89 7.26 19.59
C SER A 6 14.66 6.31 18.68
N MET A 7 14.59 5.02 18.97
CA MET A 7 15.16 3.99 18.13
C MET A 7 14.32 3.93 16.84
N SER A 8 14.78 4.63 15.80
CA SER A 8 14.28 4.45 14.43
C SER A 8 14.72 3.07 13.95
N TYR A 9 13.82 2.09 13.99
CA TYR A 9 14.12 0.71 13.62
C TYR A 9 14.37 0.56 12.11
N CYS A 10 15.41 -0.20 11.78
CA CYS A 10 15.68 -0.90 10.51
C CYS A 10 15.41 -0.13 9.19
N SER A 11 16.37 0.71 8.76
CA SER A 11 16.73 0.93 7.34
C SER A 11 15.59 0.97 6.30
N ILE A 12 14.76 2.04 6.22
CA ILE A 12 13.78 2.15 5.09
C ILE A 12 13.83 3.44 4.27
N PHE A 13 14.60 4.46 4.61
CA PHE A 13 14.22 5.76 4.05
C PHE A 13 15.08 6.21 2.84
N GLY A 14 14.42 6.78 1.84
CA GLY A 14 15.00 7.16 0.55
C GLY A 14 14.09 6.93 -0.66
N MET A 15 13.02 6.14 -0.55
CA MET A 15 12.04 5.95 -1.63
C MET A 15 10.67 5.57 -1.07
N TYR A 16 9.61 6.28 -1.45
CA TYR A 16 8.27 6.18 -0.84
C TYR A 16 7.28 5.57 -1.83
N GLY A 17 6.56 4.54 -1.41
CA GLY A 17 5.74 3.74 -2.32
C GLY A 17 4.38 4.35 -2.58
N ASP A 18 3.70 3.85 -3.59
CA ASP A 18 2.25 4.01 -3.70
C ASP A 18 1.51 3.40 -2.47
N GLN A 19 2.16 2.43 -1.81
CA GLN A 19 1.87 1.74 -0.54
C GLN A 19 2.32 2.39 0.76
N ASP A 20 3.56 2.86 0.75
CA ASP A 20 4.44 2.63 1.89
C ASP A 20 5.27 3.86 2.21
N ASP A 21 5.65 3.95 3.49
CA ASP A 21 6.65 4.83 4.07
C ASP A 21 6.34 6.35 4.06
N TRP A 22 5.37 6.83 3.28
CA TRP A 22 5.05 8.27 3.18
C TRP A 22 4.67 8.91 4.53
N ILE A 23 4.11 8.12 5.45
CA ILE A 23 3.76 8.55 6.81
C ILE A 23 4.96 9.08 7.61
N ASP A 24 6.18 8.66 7.26
CA ASP A 24 7.40 9.03 7.99
C ASP A 24 8.22 10.11 7.24
N PHE A 25 7.88 10.45 5.99
CA PHE A 25 8.59 11.43 5.14
C PHE A 25 8.85 12.76 5.84
N LEU A 26 7.84 13.30 6.53
CA LEU A 26 7.95 14.59 7.20
C LEU A 26 8.92 14.55 8.39
N THR A 27 9.19 13.38 8.96
CA THR A 27 10.16 13.20 10.06
C THR A 27 11.51 12.66 9.60
N ASP A 28 11.60 12.11 8.39
CA ASP A 28 12.82 11.48 7.92
C ASP A 28 13.96 12.48 7.73
N GLY A 29 15.16 12.03 8.10
CA GLY A 29 16.40 12.77 7.90
C GLY A 29 16.88 12.73 6.44
N ASN A 30 17.85 13.60 6.14
CA ASN A 30 18.51 13.60 4.84
C ASN A 30 19.25 12.29 4.61
N GLN A 31 19.02 11.66 3.46
CA GLN A 31 19.64 10.39 3.12
C GLN A 31 19.58 10.09 1.63
N PHE A 32 20.50 9.24 1.18
CA PHE A 32 20.51 8.64 -0.13
C PHE A 32 20.44 7.13 0.00
N ARG A 33 19.67 6.49 -0.88
CA ARG A 33 19.44 5.06 -0.88
C ARG A 33 19.61 4.50 -2.29
N ALA A 34 20.38 3.42 -2.38
CA ALA A 34 20.47 2.59 -3.57
C ALA A 34 20.43 1.12 -3.16
N ARG A 35 19.51 0.36 -3.77
CA ARG A 35 19.40 -1.09 -3.72
C ARG A 35 19.19 -1.59 -5.15
N MET A 36 19.22 -2.91 -5.34
CA MET A 36 19.03 -3.53 -6.65
C MET A 36 17.65 -3.23 -7.26
N ASP A 37 16.65 -2.98 -6.42
CA ASP A 37 15.24 -2.82 -6.76
C ASP A 37 14.71 -1.39 -6.55
N GLN A 38 15.48 -0.53 -5.86
CA GLN A 38 15.05 0.82 -5.53
C GLN A 38 16.20 1.82 -5.42
N LEU A 39 15.97 3.06 -5.85
CA LEU A 39 16.92 4.16 -5.75
C LEU A 39 16.19 5.45 -5.40
N GLY A 40 16.71 6.25 -4.48
CA GLY A 40 16.14 7.56 -4.20
C GLY A 40 16.83 8.30 -3.06
N PHE A 41 16.30 9.48 -2.74
CA PHE A 41 16.83 10.34 -1.69
C PHE A 41 15.74 11.13 -0.98
N VAL A 42 16.08 11.59 0.22
CA VAL A 42 15.38 12.64 0.96
C VAL A 42 16.41 13.73 1.23
N LEU A 43 16.11 14.97 0.85
CA LEU A 43 16.99 16.12 1.05
C LEU A 43 16.18 17.32 1.48
N GLY A 44 16.69 18.07 2.44
CA GLY A 44 16.01 19.24 2.97
C GLY A 44 16.76 19.88 4.12
N ASN A 45 16.13 20.92 4.65
CA ASN A 45 16.50 21.55 5.91
C ASN A 45 15.35 21.37 6.92
N SER A 46 15.42 22.07 8.05
CA SER A 46 14.41 21.98 9.11
C SER A 46 13.02 22.53 8.73
N THR A 47 12.88 23.17 7.57
CA THR A 47 11.65 23.84 7.13
C THR A 47 11.09 23.28 5.83
N ILE A 48 11.95 22.92 4.88
CA ILE A 48 11.54 22.38 3.59
C ILE A 48 12.37 21.14 3.33
N LYS A 49 11.68 20.06 2.98
CA LYS A 49 12.30 18.81 2.52
C LYS A 49 11.62 18.30 1.26
N GLY A 50 12.41 17.63 0.43
CA GLY A 50 11.97 16.99 -0.80
C GLY A 50 12.48 15.57 -0.87
N THR A 51 11.80 14.77 -1.66
CA THR A 51 12.22 13.40 -1.96
C THR A 51 11.96 13.07 -3.42
N PHE A 52 12.78 12.18 -3.95
CA PHE A 52 12.58 11.58 -5.24
C PHE A 52 13.15 10.17 -5.26
N GLY A 53 12.49 9.24 -5.95
CA GLY A 53 12.95 7.87 -6.05
C GLY A 53 12.17 7.00 -7.03
N PHE A 54 12.70 5.80 -7.25
CA PHE A 54 12.16 4.76 -8.09
C PHE A 54 12.18 3.43 -7.35
N ARG A 55 11.17 2.60 -7.55
CA ARG A 55 11.18 1.18 -7.18
C ARG A 55 10.61 0.32 -8.28
N THR A 56 11.36 -0.70 -8.67
CA THR A 56 10.90 -1.70 -9.65
C THR A 56 9.57 -2.30 -9.20
N GLN A 57 8.70 -2.62 -10.17
CA GLN A 57 7.47 -3.39 -9.96
C GLN A 57 7.63 -4.85 -10.39
N SER A 58 8.87 -5.29 -10.64
CA SER A 58 9.19 -6.64 -11.09
C SER A 58 8.62 -7.71 -10.16
N SER A 59 7.94 -8.71 -10.74
CA SER A 59 7.51 -9.89 -10.01
C SER A 59 8.70 -10.71 -9.48
N SER A 60 8.46 -11.49 -8.42
CA SER A 60 9.46 -12.14 -7.54
C SER A 60 10.62 -12.94 -8.16
N THR A 61 10.65 -13.14 -9.48
CA THR A 61 11.65 -13.97 -10.19
C THR A 61 12.55 -13.20 -11.15
N GLN A 62 12.31 -11.91 -11.40
CA GLN A 62 13.10 -11.11 -12.34
C GLN A 62 13.91 -10.05 -11.57
N LEU A 63 15.24 -10.08 -11.74
CA LEU A 63 16.16 -9.05 -11.24
C LEU A 63 15.60 -7.67 -11.62
N GLY A 64 15.39 -6.82 -10.61
CA GLY A 64 14.61 -5.58 -10.70
C GLY A 64 14.98 -4.71 -11.89
N TYR A 65 14.10 -4.62 -12.88
CA TYR A 65 14.26 -3.71 -14.00
C TYR A 65 13.47 -2.43 -13.73
N ILE A 66 14.11 -1.28 -13.92
CA ILE A 66 13.43 0.03 -13.95
C ILE A 66 12.86 0.28 -15.35
N LEU A 67 13.55 -0.23 -16.38
CA LEU A 67 13.14 -0.18 -17.78
C LEU A 67 12.98 -1.61 -18.29
N LEU A 68 11.80 -1.94 -18.79
CA LEU A 68 11.52 -3.19 -19.48
C LEU A 68 11.70 -2.97 -20.97
N ASN A 69 12.64 -3.69 -21.58
CA ASN A 69 12.78 -3.73 -23.03
C ASN A 69 12.16 -5.04 -23.55
N ASN A 70 11.18 -4.93 -24.43
CA ASN A 70 10.61 -6.06 -25.15
C ASN A 70 10.53 -5.73 -26.65
N ASN A 71 10.10 -6.70 -27.47
CA ASN A 71 9.97 -6.52 -28.92
C ASN A 71 8.94 -5.44 -29.34
N LEU A 72 8.16 -4.90 -28.39
CA LEU A 72 7.16 -3.84 -28.61
C LEU A 72 7.70 -2.44 -28.27
N GLY A 73 8.69 -2.34 -27.38
CA GLY A 73 9.25 -1.05 -26.96
C GLY A 73 10.06 -1.12 -25.67
N THR A 74 10.51 0.05 -25.20
CA THR A 74 11.10 0.21 -23.86
C THR A 74 10.10 0.95 -22.97
N TYR A 75 9.67 0.29 -21.90
CA TYR A 75 8.63 0.78 -20.99
C TYR A 75 9.19 0.96 -19.59
N LEU A 76 8.60 1.88 -18.83
CA LEU A 76 8.89 2.02 -17.41
C LEU A 76 8.28 0.83 -16.65
N GLY A 77 9.10 0.08 -15.94
CA GLY A 77 8.71 -1.06 -15.08
C GLY A 77 8.81 -0.75 -13.60
N ALA A 78 8.53 0.49 -13.21
CA ALA A 78 8.79 0.99 -11.88
C ALA A 78 7.69 1.93 -11.38
N THR A 79 7.61 2.06 -10.06
CA THR A 79 6.96 3.17 -9.37
C THR A 79 7.95 4.31 -9.25
N ILE A 80 7.59 5.49 -9.75
CA ILE A 80 8.30 6.75 -9.52
C ILE A 80 7.61 7.47 -8.39
N SER A 81 8.37 7.98 -7.42
CA SER A 81 7.86 8.73 -6.27
C SER A 81 8.55 10.09 -6.18
N GLY A 82 7.80 11.15 -5.92
CA GLY A 82 8.35 12.48 -5.67
C GLY A 82 7.48 13.25 -4.69
N GLY A 83 8.08 14.06 -3.83
CA GLY A 83 7.32 14.80 -2.82
C GLY A 83 8.06 15.99 -2.26
N ILE A 84 7.30 16.91 -1.68
CA ILE A 84 7.80 18.09 -0.97
C ILE A 84 6.99 18.28 0.32
N GLY A 85 7.68 18.64 1.38
CA GLY A 85 7.12 18.86 2.70
C GLY A 85 7.61 20.16 3.31
N TYR A 86 6.69 20.86 3.95
CA TYR A 86 6.98 21.89 4.93
C TYR A 86 7.00 21.26 6.32
N THR A 87 8.06 21.49 7.07
CA THR A 87 8.23 20.98 8.44
C THR A 87 8.37 22.13 9.43
N SER A 88 7.72 22.01 10.58
CA SER A 88 7.90 22.92 11.71
C SER A 88 7.64 22.19 13.02
N GLU A 89 8.00 22.81 14.15
CA GLU A 89 7.76 22.22 15.47
C GLU A 89 6.25 22.03 15.77
N ALA A 90 5.41 22.98 15.34
CA ALA A 90 3.99 22.96 15.64
C ALA A 90 3.19 22.01 14.72
N PHE A 91 3.53 22.04 13.42
CA PHE A 91 2.80 21.34 12.38
C PHE A 91 3.67 21.14 11.13
N SER A 92 3.54 20.00 10.48
CA SER A 92 4.19 19.72 9.21
C SER A 92 3.15 19.23 8.20
N ILE A 93 3.32 19.61 6.94
CA ILE A 93 2.46 19.18 5.84
C ILE A 93 3.29 18.90 4.62
N GLY A 94 2.95 17.84 3.90
CA GLY A 94 3.60 17.50 2.65
C GLY A 94 2.62 17.00 1.63
N ILE A 95 3.04 17.12 0.38
CA ILE A 95 2.40 16.48 -0.75
C ILE A 95 3.43 15.58 -1.42
N GLY A 96 2.97 14.39 -1.77
CA GLY A 96 3.70 13.38 -2.50
C GLY A 96 2.91 12.97 -3.73
N TYR A 97 3.60 12.29 -4.62
CA TYR A 97 3.00 11.75 -5.82
C TYR A 97 3.76 10.51 -6.24
N ASN A 98 3.02 9.44 -6.55
CA ASN A 98 3.58 8.24 -7.15
C ASN A 98 2.93 7.98 -8.50
N TYR A 99 3.74 7.59 -9.49
CA TYR A 99 3.26 6.96 -10.70
C TYR A 99 3.73 5.52 -10.72
N THR A 100 2.79 4.57 -10.70
CA THR A 100 3.06 3.14 -10.73
C THR A 100 2.64 2.56 -12.07
N SER A 101 3.60 2.11 -12.87
CA SER A 101 3.30 1.38 -14.09
C SER A 101 2.89 -0.06 -13.79
N HIS A 102 2.02 -0.63 -14.62
CA HIS A 102 1.60 -2.01 -14.44
C HIS A 102 2.67 -2.98 -14.98
N SER A 103 3.24 -3.82 -14.11
CA SER A 103 4.40 -4.68 -14.43
C SER A 103 4.09 -5.82 -15.43
N LEU A 104 2.87 -6.37 -15.41
CA LEU A 104 2.55 -7.59 -16.15
C LEU A 104 2.19 -7.34 -17.62
N PHE A 105 1.82 -6.12 -17.99
CA PHE A 105 1.26 -5.80 -19.31
C PHE A 105 1.75 -4.41 -19.79
N PRO A 106 2.95 -4.33 -20.39
CA PRO A 106 3.42 -3.12 -21.05
C PRO A 106 2.73 -2.99 -22.42
N THR A 107 1.41 -2.84 -22.43
CA THR A 107 0.61 -2.82 -23.66
C THR A 107 0.42 -1.41 -24.24
N SER A 108 0.68 -0.36 -23.45
CA SER A 108 0.65 1.04 -23.91
C SER A 108 1.53 1.94 -23.06
N ASP A 109 1.97 3.07 -23.63
CA ASP A 109 2.93 4.00 -23.01
C ASP A 109 2.41 4.70 -21.73
N ASN A 110 1.10 4.59 -21.43
CA ASN A 110 0.43 5.36 -20.35
C ASN A 110 -0.51 4.52 -19.48
N PHE A 111 -0.33 3.20 -19.39
CA PHE A 111 -1.12 2.37 -18.47
C PHE A 111 -0.45 2.27 -17.09
N GLY A 112 -0.93 3.09 -16.15
CA GLY A 112 -0.41 3.14 -14.78
C GLY A 112 -1.33 3.92 -13.83
N SER A 113 -1.13 3.72 -12.53
CA SER A 113 -1.88 4.44 -11.49
C SER A 113 -1.14 5.68 -11.03
N HIS A 114 -1.89 6.77 -10.95
CA HIS A 114 -1.48 8.06 -10.42
C HIS A 114 -1.90 8.11 -8.94
N THR A 115 -0.96 8.34 -8.03
CA THR A 115 -1.19 8.30 -6.58
C THR A 115 -0.71 9.59 -5.93
N PRO A 116 -1.50 10.68 -5.94
CA PRO A 116 -1.28 11.79 -5.04
C PRO A 116 -1.34 11.34 -3.58
N VAL A 117 -0.48 11.91 -2.75
CA VAL A 117 -0.36 11.61 -1.32
C VAL A 117 -0.38 12.91 -0.53
N LEU A 118 -1.26 13.01 0.46
CA LEU A 118 -1.23 14.07 1.46
C LEU A 118 -0.61 13.54 2.74
N MET A 119 0.32 14.29 3.33
CA MET A 119 0.96 13.97 4.59
C MET A 119 0.80 15.11 5.58
N ILE A 120 0.49 14.78 6.82
CA ILE A 120 0.28 15.75 7.89
C ILE A 120 0.92 15.20 9.16
N ASN A 121 1.76 16.01 9.81
CA ASN A 121 2.17 15.77 11.19
C ASN A 121 1.71 16.91 12.08
N ALA A 122 1.29 16.57 13.29
CA ALA A 122 0.89 17.51 14.32
C ALA A 122 1.30 16.98 15.70
N LEU A 123 1.13 17.82 16.73
CA LEU A 123 1.42 17.47 18.13
C LEU A 123 2.89 17.05 18.33
N ASN A 124 3.83 17.82 17.78
CA ASN A 124 5.27 17.51 17.80
C ASN A 124 5.58 16.13 17.20
N ASP A 125 5.04 15.88 15.99
CA ASP A 125 5.16 14.61 15.26
C ASP A 125 4.55 13.37 15.93
N ASN A 126 3.82 13.54 17.03
CA ASN A 126 3.10 12.44 17.69
C ASN A 126 1.84 12.02 16.92
N LEU A 127 1.17 12.94 16.22
CA LEU A 127 0.08 12.59 15.31
C LEU A 127 0.61 12.67 13.87
N ARG A 128 0.53 11.56 13.15
CA ARG A 128 0.91 11.48 11.74
C ARG A 128 -0.26 10.94 10.94
N ILE A 129 -0.55 11.55 9.80
CA ILE A 129 -1.63 11.17 8.91
C ILE A 129 -1.08 11.14 7.49
N VAL A 130 -1.36 10.08 6.75
CA VAL A 130 -1.08 9.98 5.33
C VAL A 130 -2.33 9.51 4.59
N ILE A 131 -2.62 10.16 3.47
CA ILE A 131 -3.76 9.86 2.61
C ILE A 131 -3.25 9.69 1.18
N PRO A 132 -2.85 8.47 0.78
CA PRO A 132 -2.58 8.14 -0.61
C PRO A 132 -3.90 7.83 -1.34
N VAL A 133 -4.11 8.41 -2.51
CA VAL A 133 -5.29 8.11 -3.36
C VAL A 133 -4.79 7.67 -4.73
N GLN A 134 -4.84 6.37 -4.98
CA GLN A 134 -4.46 5.75 -6.24
C GLN A 134 -5.62 5.88 -7.23
N ILE A 135 -5.32 6.34 -8.44
CA ILE A 135 -6.29 6.58 -9.51
C ILE A 135 -5.72 6.01 -10.82
N LEU A 136 -6.45 5.08 -11.42
CA LEU A 136 -6.21 4.56 -12.75
C LEU A 136 -7.38 4.95 -13.64
N VAL A 137 -7.11 5.65 -14.73
CA VAL A 137 -8.08 5.92 -15.78
C VAL A 137 -7.43 5.59 -17.12
N HIS A 138 -8.04 4.69 -17.88
CA HIS A 138 -7.54 4.36 -19.21
C HIS A 138 -8.72 4.04 -20.13
N ASN A 139 -8.88 4.84 -21.19
CA ASN A 139 -10.04 4.76 -22.08
C ASN A 139 -9.77 3.96 -23.35
N GLU A 140 -8.51 3.66 -23.65
CA GLU A 140 -8.13 2.91 -24.84
C GLU A 140 -8.27 1.40 -24.61
N SER A 141 -8.49 0.68 -25.70
CA SER A 141 -8.62 -0.78 -25.68
C SER A 141 -7.28 -1.45 -25.43
N ILE A 142 -7.22 -2.24 -24.37
CA ILE A 142 -6.08 -3.10 -24.07
C ILE A 142 -6.42 -4.52 -24.50
N ASP A 143 -5.65 -5.05 -25.45
CA ASP A 143 -5.77 -6.45 -25.86
C ASP A 143 -5.11 -7.38 -24.81
N GLN A 144 -5.89 -8.30 -24.26
CA GLN A 144 -5.43 -9.33 -23.35
C GLN A 144 -6.03 -10.68 -23.74
N LEU A 145 -5.18 -11.57 -24.25
CA LEU A 145 -5.51 -12.99 -24.46
C LEU A 145 -6.80 -13.19 -25.28
N GLY A 146 -7.05 -12.36 -26.29
CA GLY A 146 -8.23 -12.44 -27.17
C GLY A 146 -9.45 -11.65 -26.69
N TYR A 147 -9.32 -10.87 -25.61
CA TYR A 147 -10.34 -9.95 -25.11
C TYR A 147 -9.81 -8.52 -25.10
N TYR A 148 -10.62 -7.58 -25.58
CA TYR A 148 -10.35 -6.16 -25.39
C TYR A 148 -10.93 -5.70 -24.06
N ARG A 149 -10.11 -5.03 -23.26
CA ARG A 149 -10.54 -4.37 -22.03
C ARG A 149 -10.52 -2.87 -22.24
N ASP A 150 -11.67 -2.25 -22.07
CA ASP A 150 -11.90 -0.83 -22.35
C ASP A 150 -12.35 -0.09 -21.10
N ASN A 151 -12.14 1.22 -21.05
CA ASN A 151 -12.66 2.11 -20.00
C ASN A 151 -12.33 1.64 -18.58
N TYR A 152 -11.04 1.48 -18.29
CA TYR A 152 -10.57 1.23 -16.94
C TYR A 152 -10.84 2.43 -16.03
N LEU A 153 -11.43 2.14 -14.87
CA LEU A 153 -11.53 3.04 -13.75
C LEU A 153 -11.16 2.29 -12.47
N GLY A 154 -9.99 2.62 -11.94
CA GLY A 154 -9.49 2.13 -10.67
C GLY A 154 -9.34 3.28 -9.67
N ILE A 155 -9.86 3.13 -8.46
CA ILE A 155 -9.65 4.08 -7.36
C ILE A 155 -9.37 3.29 -6.10
N SER A 156 -8.26 3.58 -5.40
CA SER A 156 -8.02 2.99 -4.08
C SER A 156 -7.28 3.93 -3.14
N THR A 157 -7.44 3.71 -1.85
CA THR A 157 -6.73 4.44 -0.80
C THR A 157 -6.38 3.50 0.34
N ASP A 158 -5.23 3.72 0.95
CA ASP A 158 -4.80 3.10 2.20
C ASP A 158 -4.34 4.22 3.14
N THR A 159 -5.33 4.91 3.71
CA THR A 159 -5.09 6.02 4.62
C THR A 159 -4.53 5.48 5.92
N GLN A 160 -3.40 6.02 6.40
CA GLN A 160 -2.81 5.64 7.67
C GLN A 160 -2.81 6.82 8.63
N ILE A 161 -3.22 6.55 9.86
CA ILE A 161 -3.18 7.49 10.99
C ILE A 161 -2.38 6.81 12.09
N ARG A 162 -1.32 7.46 12.55
CA ARG A 162 -0.50 7.01 13.69
C ARG A 162 -0.56 8.07 14.77
N TYR A 163 -0.82 7.64 16.00
CA TYR A 163 -0.80 8.51 17.17
C TYR A 163 0.07 7.91 18.27
N TYR A 164 1.18 8.58 18.57
CA TYR A 164 2.06 8.29 19.70
C TYR A 164 1.54 9.02 20.93
N THR A 165 1.12 8.27 21.93
CA THR A 165 0.38 8.82 23.09
C THR A 165 1.28 9.50 24.11
N GLY A 166 2.58 9.16 24.11
CA GLY A 166 3.53 9.52 25.18
C GLY A 166 3.31 8.78 26.51
N ILE A 167 2.43 7.77 26.54
CA ILE A 167 2.14 6.96 27.73
C ILE A 167 2.86 5.61 27.60
N ASP A 168 3.70 5.25 28.57
CA ASP A 168 4.50 4.02 28.51
C ASP A 168 3.63 2.76 28.38
N ALA A 169 2.53 2.65 29.14
CA ALA A 169 1.67 1.47 29.13
C ALA A 169 0.87 1.28 27.83
N PHE A 170 0.74 2.33 27.02
CA PHE A 170 -0.08 2.36 25.82
C PHE A 170 0.48 3.41 24.88
N ASN A 171 1.48 3.05 24.09
CA ASN A 171 2.43 3.99 23.46
C ASN A 171 2.02 4.45 22.06
N GLU A 172 1.26 3.66 21.31
CA GLU A 172 0.90 3.98 19.93
C GLU A 172 -0.47 3.43 19.53
N ILE A 173 -1.22 4.22 18.76
CA ILE A 173 -2.42 3.79 18.04
C ILE A 173 -2.15 3.91 16.55
N ARG A 174 -2.44 2.87 15.79
CA ARG A 174 -2.48 2.93 14.31
C ARG A 174 -3.87 2.63 13.82
N LEU A 175 -4.36 3.43 12.89
CA LEU A 175 -5.59 3.19 12.14
C LEU A 175 -5.26 3.24 10.65
N TYR A 176 -5.68 2.20 9.95
CA TYR A 176 -5.63 2.08 8.50
C TYR A 176 -7.06 2.07 8.00
N VAL A 177 -7.37 2.91 7.01
CA VAL A 177 -8.68 2.93 6.34
C VAL A 177 -8.45 2.64 4.86
N LYS A 178 -9.09 1.59 4.38
CA LYS A 178 -8.88 1.02 3.06
C LYS A 178 -10.17 1.13 2.25
N TYR A 179 -10.03 1.62 1.03
CA TYR A 179 -11.09 1.57 0.03
C TYR A 179 -10.48 1.21 -1.30
N GLY A 180 -11.20 0.41 -2.08
CA GLY A 180 -10.74 -0.02 -3.39
C GLY A 180 -11.89 -0.19 -4.35
N GLN A 181 -11.68 0.20 -5.60
CA GLN A 181 -12.57 -0.03 -6.71
C GLN A 181 -11.72 -0.28 -7.96
N LEU A 182 -12.15 -1.25 -8.76
CA LEU A 182 -11.59 -1.51 -10.08
C LEU A 182 -12.70 -2.00 -11.00
N GLY A 183 -12.95 -1.27 -12.08
CA GLY A 183 -13.90 -1.66 -13.12
C GLY A 183 -13.37 -1.40 -14.52
N TYR A 184 -13.87 -2.18 -15.47
CA TYR A 184 -13.57 -2.05 -16.90
C TYR A 184 -14.65 -2.79 -17.70
N LYS A 185 -14.67 -2.56 -19.02
CA LYS A 185 -15.53 -3.25 -19.97
C LYS A 185 -14.74 -4.32 -20.70
N ILE A 186 -15.35 -5.48 -20.90
CA ILE A 186 -14.78 -6.62 -21.63
C ILE A 186 -15.53 -6.77 -22.94
N ASN A 187 -14.79 -6.75 -24.04
CA ASN A 187 -15.28 -6.92 -25.40
C ASN A 187 -14.58 -8.13 -26.07
N PRO A 188 -15.31 -9.17 -26.49
CA PRO A 188 -14.72 -10.29 -27.20
C PRO A 188 -14.28 -9.90 -28.63
N HIS A 189 -13.17 -10.46 -29.10
CA HIS A 189 -12.59 -10.19 -30.43
C HIS A 189 -13.57 -10.40 -31.61
N ASP A 190 -14.48 -11.37 -31.49
CA ASP A 190 -15.30 -11.88 -32.61
C ASP A 190 -16.76 -11.38 -32.58
N THR A 191 -17.17 -10.58 -31.59
CA THR A 191 -18.56 -10.10 -31.50
C THR A 191 -18.66 -8.72 -30.87
N LYS A 192 -18.78 -7.67 -31.69
CA LYS A 192 -18.98 -6.27 -31.24
C LYS A 192 -20.27 -6.01 -30.45
N ASN A 193 -21.10 -7.03 -30.22
CA ASN A 193 -22.46 -6.90 -29.67
C ASN A 193 -22.59 -7.35 -28.20
N TYR A 194 -21.52 -7.85 -27.56
CA TYR A 194 -21.57 -8.31 -26.17
C TYR A 194 -20.48 -7.65 -25.32
N THR A 195 -20.73 -6.40 -24.91
CA THR A 195 -19.90 -5.69 -23.93
C THR A 195 -20.35 -6.06 -22.53
N GLN A 196 -19.46 -6.67 -21.74
CA GLN A 196 -19.70 -6.90 -20.32
C GLN A 196 -19.00 -5.83 -19.51
N GLU A 197 -19.72 -5.17 -18.60
CA GLU A 197 -19.11 -4.26 -17.63
C GLU A 197 -18.86 -5.02 -16.33
N VAL A 198 -17.61 -5.01 -15.87
CA VAL A 198 -17.20 -5.69 -14.64
C VAL A 198 -16.69 -4.70 -13.61
N LEU A 199 -16.94 -5.00 -12.34
CA LEU A 199 -16.60 -4.16 -11.20
C LEU A 199 -16.17 -5.04 -10.02
N ALA A 200 -15.17 -4.58 -9.29
CA ALA A 200 -14.88 -5.00 -7.92
C ALA A 200 -14.82 -3.75 -7.04
N ARG A 201 -15.31 -3.85 -5.81
CA ARG A 201 -15.24 -2.78 -4.83
C ARG A 201 -15.06 -3.38 -3.43
N SER A 202 -14.22 -2.78 -2.61
CA SER A 202 -13.97 -3.20 -1.24
C SER A 202 -13.85 -2.02 -0.29
N PHE A 203 -14.10 -2.29 0.97
CA PHE A 203 -13.85 -1.37 2.08
C PHE A 203 -13.32 -2.15 3.26
N GLY A 204 -12.38 -1.56 3.99
CA GLY A 204 -11.88 -2.16 5.21
C GLY A 204 -11.20 -1.16 6.11
N PHE A 205 -10.90 -1.60 7.32
CA PHE A 205 -10.05 -0.89 8.24
C PHE A 205 -9.21 -1.87 9.06
N GLU A 206 -8.08 -1.40 9.54
CA GLU A 206 -7.25 -2.11 10.50
C GLU A 206 -6.86 -1.14 11.61
N THR A 207 -7.03 -1.56 12.86
CA THR A 207 -6.58 -0.82 14.03
C THR A 207 -5.55 -1.63 14.78
N ARG A 208 -4.52 -0.95 15.27
CA ARG A 208 -3.50 -1.53 16.13
C ARG A 208 -3.35 -0.68 17.38
N PHE A 209 -3.41 -1.35 18.52
CA PHE A 209 -3.31 -0.75 19.84
C PHE A 209 -2.04 -1.27 20.48
N TYR A 210 -0.98 -0.47 20.52
CA TYR A 210 0.32 -0.85 21.06
C TYR A 210 0.38 -0.55 22.56
N PHE A 211 0.95 -1.50 23.29
CA PHE A 211 1.11 -1.46 24.73
C PHE A 211 2.60 -1.37 25.09
N LEU A 212 2.90 -1.50 26.38
CA LEU A 212 4.23 -1.32 26.95
C LEU A 212 5.37 -1.85 26.09
N ASN A 213 6.12 -0.92 25.51
CA ASN A 213 7.34 -1.20 24.76
C ASN A 213 8.50 -1.41 25.73
N THR A 214 8.98 -2.64 25.84
CA THR A 214 10.01 -3.04 26.80
C THR A 214 11.23 -3.59 26.09
N ALA A 215 12.42 -3.12 26.48
CA ALA A 215 13.68 -3.72 26.06
C ALA A 215 14.15 -4.75 27.10
N VAL A 216 14.50 -5.95 26.64
CA VAL A 216 15.11 -7.02 27.42
C VAL A 216 16.43 -7.40 26.75
N GLY A 217 17.54 -6.84 27.27
CA GLY A 217 18.84 -6.94 26.61
C GLY A 217 18.84 -6.24 25.24
N ASN A 218 19.24 -6.95 24.18
CA ASN A 218 19.27 -6.44 22.80
C ASN A 218 17.95 -6.69 22.03
N VAL A 219 16.90 -7.09 22.75
CA VAL A 219 15.59 -7.41 22.18
C VAL A 219 14.56 -6.43 22.68
N THR A 220 13.83 -5.82 21.77
CA THR A 220 12.70 -4.95 22.06
C THR A 220 11.40 -5.71 21.83
N ILE A 221 10.48 -5.61 22.79
CA ILE A 221 9.19 -6.25 22.78
C ILE A 221 8.12 -5.15 22.83
N ASN A 222 7.28 -5.10 21.80
CA ASN A 222 6.18 -4.16 21.68
C ASN A 222 4.88 -4.92 21.36
N PRO A 223 4.13 -5.35 22.39
CA PRO A 223 2.88 -6.07 22.21
C PRO A 223 1.78 -5.14 21.68
N PHE A 224 0.89 -5.66 20.84
CA PHE A 224 -0.27 -4.92 20.37
C PHE A 224 -1.49 -5.82 20.11
N ILE A 225 -2.67 -5.22 20.17
CA ILE A 225 -3.90 -5.84 19.69
C ILE A 225 -4.18 -5.31 18.29
N LYS A 226 -4.39 -6.21 17.34
CA LYS A 226 -4.79 -5.93 15.97
C LYS A 226 -6.25 -6.30 15.78
N VAL A 227 -7.05 -5.37 15.28
CA VAL A 227 -8.42 -5.63 14.82
C VAL A 227 -8.53 -5.18 13.38
N ALA A 228 -8.86 -6.09 12.47
CA ALA A 228 -9.09 -5.75 11.06
C ALA A 228 -10.45 -6.26 10.59
N TYR A 229 -11.11 -5.45 9.77
CA TYR A 229 -12.36 -5.77 9.10
C TYR A 229 -12.21 -5.40 7.64
N ASN A 230 -12.46 -6.32 6.72
CA ASN A 230 -12.48 -6.07 5.29
C ASN A 230 -13.75 -6.66 4.69
N THR A 231 -14.33 -6.02 3.69
CA THR A 231 -15.52 -6.53 3.00
C THR A 231 -15.50 -6.17 1.53
N ALA A 232 -15.99 -7.08 0.70
CA ALA A 232 -16.29 -6.79 -0.69
C ALA A 232 -17.61 -6.02 -0.75
N LEU A 233 -17.57 -4.75 -1.15
CA LEU A 233 -18.78 -3.96 -1.43
C LEU A 233 -19.45 -4.39 -2.73
N HIS A 234 -18.66 -4.90 -3.70
CA HIS A 234 -19.11 -5.49 -4.95
C HIS A 234 -18.05 -6.47 -5.47
N GLY A 235 -18.46 -7.61 -6.01
CA GLY A 235 -17.53 -8.67 -6.41
C GLY A 235 -17.08 -9.52 -5.23
N TYR A 236 -15.95 -10.20 -5.37
CA TYR A 236 -15.53 -11.25 -4.44
C TYR A 236 -14.42 -10.85 -3.49
N SER A 237 -13.56 -9.93 -3.93
CA SER A 237 -12.35 -9.60 -3.19
C SER A 237 -12.61 -8.61 -2.07
N THR A 238 -12.15 -8.96 -0.87
CA THR A 238 -12.18 -8.06 0.28
C THR A 238 -11.08 -7.00 0.23
N MET A 239 -10.15 -7.08 -0.73
CA MET A 239 -9.08 -6.11 -0.97
C MET A 239 -8.89 -5.81 -2.46
N VAL A 240 -9.37 -4.65 -2.88
CA VAL A 240 -9.28 -4.15 -4.26
C VAL A 240 -8.33 -2.96 -4.32
N ARG A 241 -7.57 -2.83 -5.41
CA ARG A 241 -6.70 -1.70 -5.70
C ARG A 241 -7.01 -1.10 -7.08
N SER A 242 -6.46 0.08 -7.37
CA SER A 242 -6.67 0.75 -8.65
C SER A 242 -6.06 0.01 -9.84
N LEU A 243 -4.96 -0.73 -9.64
CA LEU A 243 -4.26 -1.48 -10.69
C LEU A 243 -4.54 -2.97 -10.69
N ASP A 244 -5.00 -3.52 -9.56
CA ASP A 244 -5.19 -4.95 -9.40
C ASP A 244 -6.22 -5.23 -8.30
N GLY A 245 -6.80 -6.42 -8.28
CA GLY A 245 -7.58 -6.90 -7.14
C GLY A 245 -6.97 -8.21 -6.63
N MET A 246 -7.01 -8.43 -5.33
CA MET A 246 -6.53 -9.69 -4.78
C MET A 246 -7.46 -10.82 -5.24
N TYR A 247 -6.89 -11.80 -5.91
CA TYR A 247 -7.52 -13.09 -6.17
C TYR A 247 -7.72 -13.80 -4.82
N GLU A 248 -8.97 -14.11 -4.47
CA GLU A 248 -9.31 -14.75 -3.19
C GLU A 248 -10.09 -16.04 -3.46
N GLU A 249 -9.78 -17.08 -2.68
CA GLU A 249 -10.60 -18.29 -2.60
C GLU A 249 -11.89 -17.97 -1.86
N ILE A 250 -13.02 -18.33 -2.45
CA ILE A 250 -14.34 -18.11 -1.88
C ILE A 250 -14.85 -19.44 -1.32
N GLU A 251 -15.06 -19.49 -0.02
CA GLU A 251 -15.63 -20.66 0.64
C GLU A 251 -17.06 -20.90 0.14
N GLY A 252 -17.30 -22.06 -0.48
CA GLY A 252 -18.60 -22.45 -1.05
C GLY A 252 -18.85 -22.03 -2.51
N TYR A 253 -17.95 -21.26 -3.14
CA TYR A 253 -18.02 -20.92 -4.56
C TYR A 253 -16.75 -21.40 -5.25
N TYR A 254 -16.80 -22.67 -5.71
CA TYR A 254 -15.71 -23.46 -6.27
C TYR A 254 -14.40 -23.43 -5.46
N PRO A 255 -14.22 -24.36 -4.51
CA PRO A 255 -13.10 -24.35 -3.55
C PRO A 255 -11.70 -24.46 -4.17
N ASP A 256 -11.58 -24.76 -5.46
CA ASP A 256 -10.30 -24.96 -6.16
C ASP A 256 -10.05 -23.95 -7.31
N THR A 257 -10.82 -22.85 -7.40
CA THR A 257 -10.62 -21.84 -8.46
C THR A 257 -10.36 -20.45 -7.91
N ILE A 258 -9.20 -19.92 -8.30
CA ILE A 258 -8.90 -18.50 -8.23
C ILE A 258 -9.82 -17.77 -9.23
N VAL A 259 -10.78 -16.99 -8.71
CA VAL A 259 -11.69 -16.19 -9.53
C VAL A 259 -11.23 -14.75 -9.61
N SER A 260 -11.35 -14.17 -10.81
CA SER A 260 -11.17 -12.73 -11.04
C SER A 260 -12.04 -11.95 -10.04
N PRO A 261 -11.49 -10.94 -9.36
CA PRO A 261 -12.20 -10.24 -8.28
C PRO A 261 -13.38 -9.42 -8.81
N GLN A 262 -13.36 -9.06 -10.10
CA GLN A 262 -14.40 -8.31 -10.78
C GLN A 262 -15.53 -9.23 -11.25
N VAL A 263 -16.77 -8.79 -11.03
CA VAL A 263 -17.98 -9.46 -11.52
C VAL A 263 -18.80 -8.50 -12.35
N ASN A 264 -19.78 -9.02 -13.09
CA ASN A 264 -20.73 -8.17 -13.82
C ASN A 264 -21.29 -7.07 -12.89
N ILE A 265 -21.34 -5.83 -13.36
CA ILE A 265 -21.80 -4.69 -12.55
C ILE A 265 -23.25 -4.86 -12.06
N ASN A 266 -24.05 -5.66 -12.76
CA ASN A 266 -25.43 -5.98 -12.40
C ASN A 266 -25.56 -7.19 -11.46
N ALA A 267 -24.45 -7.88 -11.13
CA ALA A 267 -24.47 -8.98 -10.18
C ALA A 267 -24.91 -8.47 -8.81
N LYS A 268 -25.82 -9.20 -8.17
CA LYS A 268 -26.30 -8.93 -6.82
C LYS A 268 -26.00 -10.11 -5.93
N TRP A 269 -25.56 -9.81 -4.72
CA TRP A 269 -25.27 -10.80 -3.68
C TRP A 269 -26.30 -10.66 -2.58
N ASP A 270 -26.80 -11.80 -2.09
CA ASP A 270 -27.64 -11.81 -0.89
C ASP A 270 -26.82 -11.39 0.35
N LYS A 271 -25.52 -11.66 0.33
CA LYS A 271 -24.55 -11.27 1.36
C LYS A 271 -23.19 -10.99 0.74
N ASN A 272 -22.58 -9.89 1.16
CA ASN A 272 -21.23 -9.52 0.74
C ASN A 272 -20.17 -10.33 1.51
N PRO A 273 -19.12 -10.83 0.83
CA PRO A 273 -17.94 -11.40 1.50
C PRO A 273 -17.31 -10.42 2.49
N TYR A 274 -16.84 -10.93 3.63
CA TYR A 274 -16.10 -10.15 4.62
C TYR A 274 -15.05 -11.02 5.31
N ASP A 275 -14.11 -10.37 5.98
CA ASP A 275 -13.13 -10.98 6.84
C ASP A 275 -12.95 -10.11 8.08
N VAL A 276 -13.12 -10.70 9.26
CA VAL A 276 -12.87 -10.07 10.54
C VAL A 276 -11.77 -10.82 11.25
N THR A 277 -10.72 -10.11 11.65
CA THR A 277 -9.62 -10.66 12.44
C THR A 277 -9.43 -9.86 13.72
N VAL A 278 -9.23 -10.58 14.83
CA VAL A 278 -8.82 -10.00 16.10
C VAL A 278 -7.65 -10.82 16.62
N GLN A 279 -6.49 -10.19 16.78
CA GLN A 279 -5.25 -10.87 17.14
C GLN A 279 -4.52 -10.12 18.25
N ALA A 280 -4.04 -10.87 19.25
CA ALA A 280 -2.99 -10.41 20.14
C ALA A 280 -1.65 -10.74 19.47
N VAL A 281 -0.82 -9.71 19.28
CA VAL A 281 0.46 -9.81 18.56
C VAL A 281 1.58 -9.37 19.49
N LEU A 282 2.70 -10.08 19.44
CA LEU A 282 3.92 -9.70 20.14
C LEU A 282 4.94 -9.24 19.10
N GLY A 283 5.09 -7.93 18.91
CA GLY A 283 6.15 -7.40 18.06
C GLY A 283 7.50 -7.59 18.76
N VAL A 284 8.39 -8.39 18.18
CA VAL A 284 9.72 -8.65 18.75
C VAL A 284 10.78 -8.23 17.74
N THR A 285 11.66 -7.34 18.17
CA THR A 285 12.79 -6.87 17.38
C THR A 285 14.09 -7.21 18.08
N ALA A 286 14.96 -7.95 17.44
CA ALA A 286 16.31 -8.24 17.93
C ALA A 286 17.33 -7.64 16.97
N ASN A 287 18.22 -6.79 17.47
CA ASN A 287 19.24 -6.15 16.66
C ASN A 287 20.64 -6.55 17.12
N SER A 288 21.52 -6.73 16.15
CA SER A 288 22.96 -6.90 16.31
C SER A 288 23.67 -6.04 15.28
N ASP A 289 25.00 -5.93 15.39
CA ASP A 289 25.83 -5.14 14.47
C ASP A 289 25.79 -5.63 13.02
N ILE A 290 25.35 -6.87 12.78
CA ILE A 290 25.38 -7.54 11.47
C ILE A 290 23.96 -7.91 10.99
N VAL A 291 23.07 -8.26 11.92
CA VAL A 291 21.72 -8.77 11.60
C VAL A 291 20.67 -8.10 12.48
N SER A 292 19.57 -7.71 11.86
CA SER A 292 18.34 -7.29 12.52
C SER A 292 17.24 -8.29 12.20
N LEU A 293 16.54 -8.77 13.22
CA LEU A 293 15.40 -9.70 13.11
C LEU A 293 14.16 -9.01 13.66
N TYR A 294 13.08 -9.08 12.90
CA TYR A 294 11.76 -8.63 13.31
C TYR A 294 10.76 -9.77 13.12
N VAL A 295 10.01 -10.11 14.17
CA VAL A 295 8.95 -11.12 14.12
C VAL A 295 7.70 -10.64 14.83
N GLU A 296 6.54 -11.05 14.31
CA GLU A 296 5.21 -10.74 14.87
C GLU A 296 4.41 -12.03 15.12
N PRO A 297 4.82 -12.91 16.07
CA PRO A 297 3.97 -14.01 16.49
C PRO A 297 2.62 -13.47 16.99
N SER A 298 1.53 -14.11 16.54
CA SER A 298 0.17 -13.69 16.85
C SER A 298 -0.74 -14.86 17.17
N LEU A 299 -1.72 -14.60 18.04
CA LEU A 299 -2.80 -15.51 18.37
C LEU A 299 -4.12 -14.76 18.26
N GLY A 300 -5.12 -15.34 17.61
CA GLY A 300 -6.38 -14.64 17.42
C GLY A 300 -7.48 -15.45 16.77
N TYR A 301 -8.58 -14.76 16.54
CA TYR A 301 -9.78 -15.28 15.89
C TYR A 301 -9.94 -14.66 14.50
N ARG A 302 -10.44 -15.45 13.55
CA ARG A 302 -10.79 -15.03 12.20
C ARG A 302 -12.21 -15.52 11.87
N ALA A 303 -13.04 -14.63 11.36
CA ALA A 303 -14.36 -14.94 10.80
C ALA A 303 -14.41 -14.51 9.34
N LYS A 304 -14.99 -15.35 8.49
CA LYS A 304 -15.26 -15.07 7.07
C LYS A 304 -16.75 -15.30 6.76
#